data_AF-A0A0S8JW89-F1
#
_entry.id   AF-A0A0S8JW89-F1
#
_cell.length_a   1.000
_cell.length_b   1.000
_cell.length_c   1.000
_cell.angle_alpha   90.00
_cell.angle_beta   90.00
_cell.angle_gamma   90.00
#
_symmetry.space_group_name_H-M   'P 1'
#
loop_
_entity.id
_entity.type
_entity.pdbx_description
1 polymer ?
#
loop_
_entity_poly.entity_id
_entity_poly.type
_entity_poly.pdbx_seq_one_letter_code
_entity_poly.pdbx_strand_id
1 'polypeptide(L)'
;MSSQVCSRCRRSIQPGDLFYSLLIKVSADFDGVIKIKDEKVDWSKEFEKLKSYPEDLINEEVYREFQFVLCPRCKEVYCANPLNVPLGQSNLEK
;
A
#
# COMPACT_ATOMS: atom_id res chain seq x y z
N MET A 1 -7.65 25.18 17.76
CA MET A 1 -7.88 23.74 17.62
C MET A 1 -7.99 23.43 16.14
N SER A 2 -7.13 22.56 15.60
CA SER A 2 -7.06 22.31 14.16
C SER A 2 -8.24 21.44 13.71
N SER A 3 -9.02 21.95 12.74
CA SER A 3 -10.00 21.14 12.03
C SER A 3 -9.27 20.11 11.17
N GLN A 4 -9.75 18.87 11.17
CA GLN A 4 -9.22 17.82 10.31
C GLN A 4 -9.99 17.80 8.99
N VAL A 5 -9.38 17.29 7.92
CA VAL A 5 -10.05 17.17 6.62
C VAL A 5 -10.07 15.71 6.20
N CYS A 6 -11.25 15.22 5.82
CA CYS A 6 -11.38 13.87 5.30
C CYS A 6 -10.62 13.73 3.97
N SER A 7 -9.66 12.81 3.88
CA SER A 7 -8.84 12.56 2.69
C SER A 7 -9.67 12.12 1.48
N ARG A 8 -10.86 11.53 1.70
CA ARG A 8 -11.73 11.01 0.62
C ARG A 8 -12.72 12.05 0.10
N CYS A 9 -13.51 12.67 0.97
CA CYS A 9 -14.58 13.60 0.58
C CYS A 9 -14.24 15.07 0.78
N ARG A 10 -13.04 15.39 1.30
CA ARG A 10 -12.56 16.74 1.65
C ARG A 10 -13.46 17.52 2.62
N ARG A 11 -14.39 16.85 3.31
CA ARG A 11 -15.21 17.46 4.35
C ARG A 11 -14.33 17.86 5.53
N SER A 12 -14.50 19.09 6.02
CA SER A 12 -13.90 19.56 7.27
C SER A 12 -14.62 18.92 8.46
N ILE A 13 -13.83 18.36 9.38
CA ILE A 13 -14.24 17.71 10.62
C ILE A 13 -13.95 18.71 11.74
N GLN A 14 -14.99 19.09 12.49
CA GLN A 14 -14.84 20.09 13.54
C GLN A 14 -14.17 19.48 14.77
N PRO A 15 -13.49 20.29 15.60
CA PRO A 15 -12.99 19.83 16.88
C PRO A 15 -14.13 19.28 17.75
N GLY A 16 -14.04 18.00 18.13
CA GLY A 16 -15.08 17.28 18.88
C GLY A 16 -15.91 16.30 18.06
N ASP A 17 -15.85 16.39 16.72
CA ASP A 17 -16.47 15.40 15.85
C ASP A 17 -15.66 14.09 15.81
N LEU A 18 -16.36 12.99 15.55
CA LEU A 18 -15.75 11.67 15.42
C LEU A 18 -14.99 11.55 14.09
N PHE A 19 -13.72 11.19 14.14
CA PHE A 19 -12.89 10.90 12.97
C PHE A 19 -12.14 9.58 13.11
N TYR A 20 -11.73 9.02 11.99
CA TYR A 20 -11.00 7.77 11.92
C TYR A 20 -9.65 7.98 11.23
N SER A 21 -8.58 7.40 11.79
CA SER A 21 -7.29 7.31 11.13
C SER A 21 -7.20 5.96 10.42
N LEU A 22 -6.96 5.97 9.11
CA LEU A 22 -6.74 4.79 8.30
C LEU A 22 -5.24 4.67 8.00
N LEU A 23 -4.65 3.52 8.33
CA LEU A 23 -3.28 3.18 7.98
C LEU A 23 -3.30 2.03 6.97
N ILE A 24 -2.66 2.22 5.82
CA ILE A 24 -2.46 1.17 4.81
C ILE A 24 -0.97 0.86 4.79
N LYS A 25 -0.62 -0.39 5.03
CA LYS A 25 0.76 -0.89 5.03
C LYS A 25 0.92 -1.92 3.91
N VAL A 26 1.88 -1.68 3.03
CA VAL A 26 2.28 -2.58 1.95
C VAL A 26 3.69 -3.04 2.26
N SER A 27 3.88 -4.35 2.34
CA SER A 27 5.20 -4.96 2.53
C SER A 27 5.39 -6.06 1.50
N ALA A 28 6.56 -6.10 0.87
CA ALA A 28 6.96 -7.24 0.07
C ALA A 28 7.16 -8.45 1.00
N ASP A 29 6.51 -9.56 0.67
CA ASP A 29 6.73 -10.84 1.35
C ASP A 29 7.50 -11.77 0.41
N PHE A 30 8.40 -12.56 0.99
CA PHE A 30 9.25 -13.48 0.24
C PHE A 30 8.78 -14.91 0.50
N ASP A 31 8.30 -15.59 -0.54
CA ASP A 31 7.69 -16.93 -0.47
C ASP A 31 8.72 -18.06 -0.24
N GLY A 32 10.01 -17.73 -0.11
CA GLY A 32 11.07 -18.68 0.17
C GLY A 32 11.59 -19.42 -1.06
N VAL A 33 11.02 -19.21 -2.26
CA VAL A 33 11.35 -19.98 -3.45
C VAL A 33 12.26 -19.19 -4.39
N ILE A 34 13.57 -19.41 -4.24
CA ILE A 34 14.54 -18.95 -5.25
C ILE A 34 14.61 -20.04 -6.34
N LYS A 35 14.01 -19.78 -7.50
CA LYS A 35 14.19 -20.63 -8.69
C LYS A 35 15.57 -20.36 -9.29
N ILE A 36 16.61 -20.93 -8.69
CA ILE A 36 17.94 -20.95 -9.27
C ILE A 36 17.89 -21.91 -10.45
N LYS A 37 17.78 -21.38 -11.67
CA LYS A 37 18.18 -22.15 -12.86
C LYS A 37 19.71 -22.28 -12.78
N ASP A 38 20.22 -23.49 -12.99
CA ASP A 38 21.65 -23.84 -13.02
C ASP A 38 22.44 -23.11 -14.13
N GLU A 39 22.43 -21.78 -14.12
CA GLU A 39 23.44 -20.97 -14.78
C GLU A 39 24.34 -20.42 -13.69
N LYS A 40 25.64 -20.34 -13.98
CA LYS A 40 26.65 -19.71 -13.15
C LYS A 40 26.25 -18.25 -12.90
N VAL A 41 25.41 -18.00 -11.90
CA VAL A 41 25.07 -16.66 -11.45
C VAL A 41 26.34 -16.11 -10.82
N ASP A 42 26.95 -15.15 -11.50
CA ASP A 42 28.07 -14.38 -10.98
C ASP A 42 27.53 -13.44 -9.91
N TRP A 43 27.41 -13.97 -8.69
CA TRP A 43 26.88 -13.26 -7.53
C TRP A 43 27.56 -11.91 -7.31
N SER A 44 28.84 -11.78 -7.69
CA SER A 44 29.58 -10.52 -7.62
C SER A 44 28.97 -9.42 -8.50
N LYS A 45 28.49 -9.74 -9.71
CA LYS A 45 27.81 -8.79 -10.59
C LYS A 45 26.42 -8.41 -10.12
N GLU A 46 25.66 -9.36 -9.55
CA GLU A 46 24.33 -9.07 -9.00
C GLU A 46 24.43 -8.21 -7.72
N PHE A 47 25.43 -8.45 -6.87
CA PHE A 47 25.71 -7.58 -5.72
C PHE A 47 26.15 -6.17 -6.12
N GLU A 48 26.92 -6.00 -7.20
CA GLU A 48 27.25 -4.66 -7.71
C GLU A 48 26.04 -3.92 -8.28
N LYS A 49 25.13 -4.63 -8.96
CA LYS A 49 23.87 -4.03 -9.40
C LYS A 49 23.06 -3.53 -8.22
N LEU A 50 22.93 -4.32 -7.15
CA LEU A 50 22.22 -3.91 -5.93
C LEU A 50 22.85 -2.69 -5.25
N LYS A 51 24.19 -2.57 -5.27
CA LYS A 51 24.89 -1.38 -4.75
C LYS A 51 24.67 -0.11 -5.58
N SER A 52 24.30 -0.25 -6.86
CA SER A 52 24.03 0.88 -7.74
C SER A 52 22.61 1.43 -7.62
N TYR A 53 21.70 0.68 -6.98
CA TYR A 53 20.36 1.16 -6.68
C TYR A 53 20.41 2.07 -5.45
N PRO A 54 19.81 3.27 -5.51
CA PRO A 54 19.63 4.11 -4.33
C PRO A 54 18.82 3.35 -3.29
N GLU A 55 19.30 3.32 -2.04
CA GLU A 55 18.61 2.65 -0.92
C GLU A 55 17.15 3.10 -0.78
N ASP A 56 16.86 4.36 -1.14
CA ASP A 56 15.51 4.93 -1.12
C ASP A 56 14.53 4.21 -2.07
N LEU A 57 14.99 3.80 -3.26
CA LEU A 57 14.15 3.07 -4.23
C LEU A 57 13.90 1.62 -3.79
N ILE A 58 14.88 0.98 -3.17
CA ILE A 58 14.73 -0.39 -2.64
C ILE A 58 13.74 -0.39 -1.47
N ASN A 59 13.83 0.59 -0.58
CA ASN A 59 12.95 0.71 0.57
C ASN A 59 11.49 0.98 0.15
N GLU A 60 11.24 1.77 -0.89
CA GLU A 60 9.89 1.99 -1.42
C GLU A 60 9.26 0.76 -2.09
N GLU A 61 10.08 -0.12 -2.68
CA GLU A 61 9.61 -1.38 -3.27
C GLU A 61 9.29 -2.44 -2.20
N VAL A 62 9.99 -2.39 -1.06
CA VAL A 62 9.81 -3.36 0.03
C VAL A 62 8.77 -2.89 1.05
N TYR A 63 8.61 -1.58 1.25
CA TYR A 63 7.76 -1.03 2.32
C TYR A 63 7.11 0.30 1.96
N ARG A 64 5.78 0.38 2.05
CA ARG A 64 5.04 1.64 1.98
C ARG A 64 3.96 1.73 3.04
N GLU A 65 3.88 2.89 3.69
CA GLU A 65 2.80 3.26 4.59
C GLU A 65 2.04 4.48 4.06
N PHE A 66 0.72 4.40 4.12
CA PHE A 66 -0.16 5.53 3.83
C PHE A 66 -1.05 5.81 5.03
N GLN A 67 -1.10 7.06 5.46
CA GLN A 67 -1.98 7.52 6.53
C GLN A 67 -3.03 8.48 5.98
N PHE A 68 -4.30 8.17 6.28
CA PHE A 68 -5.44 8.98 5.85
C PHE A 68 -6.36 9.28 7.02
N VAL A 69 -7.06 10.42 6.95
CA VAL A 69 -8.12 10.78 7.89
C VAL A 69 -9.46 10.60 7.19
N LEU A 70 -10.39 9.87 7.79
CA LEU A 70 -11.71 9.59 7.25
C LEU A 70 -12.82 10.05 8.20
N CYS A 71 -13.90 10.58 7.62
CA CYS A 71 -15.16 10.79 8.34
C CYS A 71 -15.94 9.46 8.48
N PRO A 72 -16.94 9.38 9.38
CA PRO A 72 -17.68 8.14 9.63
C PRO A 72 -18.28 7.49 8.37
N ARG A 73 -18.87 8.30 7.49
CA ARG A 73 -19.41 7.82 6.21
C ARG A 73 -18.32 7.28 5.28
N CYS A 74 -17.17 7.94 5.18
CA CYS A 74 -16.08 7.49 4.31
C CYS A 74 -15.40 6.24 4.85
N LYS A 75 -15.36 6.07 6.19
CA LYS A 75 -14.92 4.84 6.85
C LYS A 75 -15.80 3.66 6.45
N GLU A 76 -17.11 3.78 6.48
CA GLU A 76 -18.03 2.69 6.09
C GLU A 76 -17.80 2.25 4.64
N VAL A 77 -17.71 3.21 3.71
CA VAL A 77 -17.48 2.88 2.30
C VAL A 77 -16.11 2.24 2.08
N TYR A 78 -15.08 2.69 2.81
CA TYR A 78 -13.76 2.07 2.72
C TYR A 78 -13.76 0.65 3.30
N CYS A 79 -14.40 0.41 4.45
CA CYS A 79 -14.54 -0.93 5.03
C CYS A 79 -15.34 -1.88 4.13
N ALA A 80 -16.31 -1.37 3.36
CA ALA A 80 -17.09 -2.18 2.44
C ALA A 80 -16.30 -2.61 1.20
N ASN A 81 -15.40 -1.76 0.69
CA ASN A 81 -14.59 -2.06 -0.49
C ASN A 81 -13.22 -1.36 -0.40
N PRO A 82 -12.27 -1.91 0.37
CA PRO A 82 -10.97 -1.28 0.60
C PRO A 82 -10.10 -1.22 -0.66
N LEU A 83 -10.27 -2.20 -1.55
CA LEU A 83 -9.52 -2.30 -2.81
C LEU A 83 -10.22 -1.59 -3.99
N ASN A 84 -11.38 -0.96 -3.75
CA ASN A 84 -12.20 -0.30 -4.76
C ASN A 84 -12.45 -1.17 -6.01
N VAL A 85 -12.64 -2.48 -5.82
CA VAL A 85 -12.90 -3.42 -6.92
C VAL A 85 -14.32 -3.18 -7.45
N PRO A 86 -14.53 -3.09 -8.78
CA PRO A 86 -15.87 -2.94 -9.33
C PRO A 86 -16.75 -4.12 -8.93
N LEU A 87 -17.84 -3.81 -8.21
CA LEU A 87 -18.85 -4.80 -7.84
C LEU A 87 -19.64 -5.18 -9.10
N GLY A 88 -19.40 -6.38 -9.63
CA GLY A 88 -20.17 -6.92 -10.76
C GLY A 88 -19.37 -7.52 -11.92
N GLN A 89 -18.03 -7.57 -11.86
CA GLN A 89 -17.26 -8.39 -12.80
C GLN A 89 -16.95 -9.76 -12.18
N SER A 90 -18.00 -10.58 -12.02
CA SER A 90 -17.81 -12.02 -12.01
C SER A 90 -17.27 -12.41 -13.38
N ASN A 91 -15.94 -12.50 -13.53
CA ASN A 91 -15.35 -13.28 -14.60
C ASN A 91 -15.61 -14.76 -14.28
N LEU A 92 -16.86 -15.17 -14.51
CA LEU A 92 -17.19 -16.53 -14.92
C LEU A 92 -16.88 -16.63 -16.41
N GLU A 93 -15.62 -16.53 -16.81
CA GLU A 93 -15.23 -16.86 -18.17
C GLU A 93 -13.96 -17.72 -18.17
N LYS A 94 -14.25 -19.03 -18.18
CA LYS A 94 -13.54 -20.17 -18.78
C LYS A 94 -12.24 -20.67 -18.18
#